data_AF-A0A382IBG7-F1
#
_entry.id   AF-A0A382IBG7-F1
#
_cell.length_a   1.000
_cell.length_b   1.000
_cell.length_c   1.000
_cell.angle_alpha   90.00
_cell.angle_beta   90.00
_cell.angle_gamma   90.00
#
_symmetry.space_group_name_H-M   'P 1'
#
loop_
_entity.id
_entity.type
_entity.pdbx_description
1 polymer ?
#
loop_
_entity_poly.entity_id
_entity_poly.type
_entity_poly.pdbx_seq_one_letter_code
_entity_poly.pdbx_strand_id
1 'polypeptide(L)' 'MKKLILLIVIGLSLYFVYGPTMNFLANLAFSYPDNKDSLYSVDLTRNQSFETKKGITLSARLFRPRSLEKAPTILV' A
#
# COMPACT_ATOMS: atom_id res chain seq x y z
N MET A 1 32.08 34.88 6.78
CA MET A 1 31.79 33.85 7.80
C MET A 1 30.30 33.67 8.12
N LYS A 2 29.56 34.71 8.54
CA LYS A 2 28.12 34.58 8.90
C LYS A 2 27.24 33.97 7.78
N LYS A 3 27.46 34.37 6.52
CA LYS A 3 26.70 33.85 5.35
C LYS A 3 26.96 32.36 5.07
N LEU A 4 28.16 31.86 5.37
CA LEU A 4 28.53 30.45 5.16
C LEU A 4 27.84 29.55 6.21
N ILE A 5 27.83 30.00 7.46
CA ILE A 5 27.17 29.29 8.57
C ILE A 5 25.66 29.21 8.30
N LEU A 6 25.04 30.29 7.81
CA LEU A 6 23.62 30.30 7.43
C LEU A 6 23.31 29.24 6.36
N LEU A 7 24.17 29.12 5.34
CA LEU A 7 24.00 28.16 4.25
C LEU A 7 24.09 26.70 4.74
N ILE A 8 25.03 26.43 5.65
CA ILE A 8 25.20 25.12 6.29
C ILE A 8 23.97 24.76 7.13
N VAL A 9 23.47 25.70 7.93
CA VAL A 9 22.28 25.49 8.77
C VAL A 9 21.04 25.22 7.92
N ILE A 10 20.83 26.00 6.85
CA ILE A 10 19.70 25.79 5.93
C ILE A 10 19.80 24.42 5.24
N GLY A 11 21.00 24.04 4.76
CA GLY A 11 21.22 22.73 4.14
C GLY A 11 20.93 21.56 5.07
N LEU A 12 21.38 21.65 6.33
CA LEU A 12 21.10 20.64 7.36
C LEU A 12 19.61 20.58 7.70
N SER A 13 18.93 21.71 7.88
CA SER A 13 17.49 21.73 8.13
C SER A 13 16.69 21.11 6.99
N LEU A 14 17.04 21.42 5.73
CA LEU A 14 16.39 20.80 4.56
C LEU A 14 16.62 19.30 4.51
N TYR A 15 17.84 18.84 4.81
CA TYR A 15 18.17 17.41 4.85
C TYR A 15 17.38 16.66 5.93
N PHE A 16 17.29 17.22 7.14
CA PHE A 16 16.54 16.60 8.24
C PHE A 16 15.02 16.59 8.00
N VAL A 17 14.48 17.59 7.30
CA VAL A 17 13.05 17.70 7.01
C VAL A 17 12.65 16.85 5.80
N TYR A 18 13.56 16.63 4.84
CA TYR A 18 13.28 15.87 3.61
C TYR A 18 12.69 14.48 3.87
N GLY A 19 13.32 13.68 4.74
CA GLY A 19 12.84 12.33 5.06
C GLY A 19 11.42 12.31 5.65
N PRO A 20 11.16 13.04 6.75
CA PRO A 20 9.83 13.19 7.33
C PRO A 20 8.79 13.71 6.33
N THR A 21 9.13 14.71 5.51
CA THR A 21 8.21 15.24 4.50
C THR A 21 7.90 14.21 3.42
N MET A 22 8.89 13.45 2.95
CA MET A 22 8.67 12.37 1.98
C MET A 22 7.83 11.23 2.57
N ASN A 23 8.05 10.87 3.83
CA ASN A 23 7.22 9.88 4.53
C ASN A 23 5.77 10.36 4.70
N PHE A 24 5.57 11.64 5.03
CA PHE A 24 4.24 12.23 5.10
C PHE A 24 3.55 12.24 3.74
N LEU A 25 4.25 12.66 2.68
CA LEU A 25 3.73 12.66 1.31
C LEU A 25 3.41 11.24 0.81
N ALA A 26 4.26 10.27 1.13
CA ALA A 26 4.00 8.87 0.82
C ALA A 26 2.76 8.36 1.58
N ASN A 27 2.70 8.56 2.89
CA ASN A 27 1.54 8.16 3.68
C ASN A 27 0.25 8.85 3.20
N LEU A 28 0.31 10.10 2.74
CA LEU A 28 -0.83 10.78 2.14
C LEU A 28 -1.22 10.13 0.80
N ALA A 29 -0.24 9.88 -0.08
CA ALA A 29 -0.45 9.30 -1.40
C ALA A 29 -0.86 7.81 -1.37
N PHE A 30 -0.59 7.10 -0.27
CA PHE A 30 -0.88 5.68 -0.09
C PHE A 30 -1.87 5.38 1.05
N SER A 31 -2.41 6.39 1.76
CA SER A 31 -3.39 6.21 2.86
C SER A 31 -4.70 5.58 2.42
N TYR A 32 -5.05 5.70 1.13
CA TYR A 32 -6.30 5.16 0.59
C TYR A 32 -5.99 4.18 -0.55
N PRO A 33 -5.45 2.99 -0.26
CA PRO A 33 -5.14 1.98 -1.27
C PRO A 33 -6.40 1.48 -1.98
N ASP A 34 -7.56 1.56 -1.32
CA ASP A 34 -8.86 1.15 -1.86
C ASP A 34 -9.42 2.13 -2.91
N ASN A 35 -8.82 3.32 -3.07
CA ASN A 35 -9.32 4.39 -3.95
C ASN A 35 -8.38 4.75 -5.11
N LYS A 36 -7.38 3.90 -5.42
CA LYS A 36 -6.63 4.02 -6.67
C LYS A 36 -7.45 3.36 -7.78
N ASP A 37 -7.95 4.18 -8.70
CA ASP A 37 -8.30 3.80 -10.08
C ASP A 37 -7.03 3.33 -10.82
N SER A 38 -6.40 2.28 -10.31
CA SER A 38 -5.16 1.74 -10.84
C SER A 38 -5.51 0.81 -11.99
N LEU A 39 -4.74 0.93 -13.09
CA LEU A 39 -4.88 0.21 -14.35
C LEU A 39 -4.90 -1.34 -14.22
N TYR A 40 -4.71 -1.90 -13.02
CA TYR A 40 -4.78 -3.31 -12.69
C TYR A 40 -5.65 -3.49 -11.45
N SER A 41 -6.94 -3.21 -11.59
CA SER A 41 -7.89 -3.34 -10.50
C SER A 41 -8.18 -4.81 -10.23
N VAL A 42 -7.99 -5.24 -8.99
CA VAL A 42 -8.41 -6.55 -8.48
C VAL A 42 -9.60 -6.35 -7.55
N ASP A 43 -10.60 -7.20 -7.69
CA ASP A 43 -11.66 -7.35 -6.70
C ASP A 43 -11.13 -8.19 -5.54
N LEU A 44 -11.19 -7.61 -4.34
CA LEU A 44 -10.75 -8.24 -3.11
C LEU A 44 -11.96 -8.68 -2.29
N THR A 45 -12.14 -9.98 -2.14
CA THR A 45 -13.17 -10.57 -1.28
C THR A 45 -12.52 -11.04 0.02
N ARG A 46 -12.79 -10.34 1.13
CA ARG A 46 -12.09 -10.55 2.41
C ARG A 46 -12.76 -11.57 3.35
N ASN A 47 -14.02 -11.93 3.10
CA ASN A 47 -14.87 -12.70 4.04
C ASN A 47 -15.30 -14.06 3.48
N GLN A 48 -14.43 -14.71 2.70
CA GLN A 48 -14.70 -16.07 2.24
C GLN A 48 -14.36 -17.06 3.35
N SER A 49 -15.34 -17.87 3.76
CA SER A 49 -15.18 -18.94 4.73
C SER A 49 -15.46 -20.29 4.08
N PHE A 50 -14.59 -21.27 4.32
CA PHE A 50 -14.71 -22.62 3.80
C PHE A 50 -14.79 -23.59 4.97
N GLU A 51 -15.76 -24.50 4.94
CA GLU A 51 -15.84 -25.58 5.91
C GLU A 51 -15.19 -26.83 5.34
N THR A 52 -14.24 -27.40 6.07
CA THR A 52 -13.61 -28.66 5.69
C THR A 52 -14.53 -29.83 6.00
N LYS A 53 -14.30 -30.99 5.38
CA LYS A 53 -15.01 -32.25 5.72
C LYS A 53 -14.91 -32.65 7.20
N LYS A 54 -13.98 -32.07 7.95
CA LYS A 54 -13.77 -32.30 9.38
C LYS A 54 -14.43 -31.24 10.28
N GLY A 55 -15.24 -30.34 9.72
CA GLY A 55 -15.92 -29.27 10.47
C GLY A 55 -15.02 -28.10 10.89
N ILE A 56 -13.82 -27.97 10.29
CA ILE A 56 -12.93 -26.83 10.53
C ILE A 56 -13.29 -25.70 9.57
N THR A 57 -13.54 -24.51 10.10
CA THR A 57 -13.76 -23.29 9.32
C THR A 57 -12.43 -22.61 9.00
N LEU A 58 -12.15 -22.46 7.71
CA LEU A 58 -11.00 -21.72 7.18
C LEU A 58 -11.47 -20.39 6.63
N SER A 59 -10.75 -19.31 6.92
CA SER A 59 -10.98 -18.02 6.28
C SER A 59 -9.94 -17.81 5.17
N ALA A 60 -10.38 -17.28 4.04
CA ALA A 60 -9.47 -16.90 2.95
C ALA A 60 -9.82 -15.52 2.40
N ARG A 61 -8.80 -14.90 1.79
CA ARG A 61 -8.94 -13.68 1.01
C ARG A 61 -8.77 -14.04 -0.45
N LEU A 62 -9.73 -13.66 -1.28
CA LEU A 62 -9.70 -13.89 -2.72
C LEU A 62 -9.32 -12.59 -3.42
N PHE A 63 -8.34 -12.66 -4.32
CA PHE A 63 -7.95 -11.56 -5.20
C PHE A 63 -8.27 -11.98 -6.63
N ARG A 64 -9.17 -11.26 -7.30
CA ARG A 64 -9.59 -11.56 -8.67
C ARG A 64 -9.32 -10.36 -9.59
N PRO A 65 -8.66 -10.51 -10.74
CA PRO A 65 -8.53 -9.43 -11.72
C PRO A 65 -9.90 -8.99 -12.24
N ARG A 66 -10.14 -7.68 -12.31
CA ARG A 66 -11.33 -7.13 -12.98
C ARG A 66 -11.24 -7.44 -14.49
N SER A 67 -12.40 -7.64 -15.12
CA SER A 67 -12.55 -7.93 -16.56
C SER A 67 -12.17 -9.32 -17.06
N LEU A 68 -11.80 -10.27 -16.18
CA LEU A 68 -11.60 -11.67 -16.56
C LEU A 68 -12.72 -12.56 -16.04
N GLU A 69 -13.43 -13.24 -16.94
CA GLU A 69 -14.46 -14.22 -16.60
C GLU A 69 -13.87 -15.44 -15.88
N LYS A 70 -12.66 -15.86 -16.30
CA LYS A 70 -11.89 -16.96 -15.71
C LYS A 70 -10.42 -16.58 -15.64
N ALA A 71 -9.75 -17.01 -14.57
CA ALA A 71 -8.32 -16.83 -14.36
C ALA A 71 -7.75 -18.06 -13.64
N PRO A 72 -6.46 -18.41 -13.87
CA PRO A 72 -5.79 -19.42 -13.08
C PRO A 72 -5.76 -19.03 -11.59
N THR A 73 -5.92 -20.01 -10.71
CA THR A 73 -5.94 -19.79 -9.25
C THR A 73 -4.61 -20.21 -8.66
N ILE A 74 -4.01 -19.32 -7.86
CA ILE A 74 -2.85 -19.62 -7.02
C ILE A 74 -3.35 -19.69 -5.58
N LEU A 75 -3.15 -20.83 -4.93
CA LEU A 75 -3.48 -21.04 -3.51
C LEU A 75 -2.19 -20.96 -2.70
N VAL A 76 -2.21 -20.12 -1.65
CA VAL A 76 -1.10 -19.92 -0.71
C VAL A 76 -1.59 -20.24 0.69
#